data_AF-M5FY93-F1
#
_entry.id   AF-M5FY93-F1
#
_cell.length_a   1.000
_cell.length_b   1.000
_cell.length_c   1.000
_cell.angle_alpha   90.00
_cell.angle_beta   90.00
_cell.angle_gamma   90.00
#
_symmetry.space_group_name_H-M   'P 1'
#
loop_
_entity.id
_entity.type
_entity.pdbx_description
1 polymer ?
#
loop_
_entity_poly.entity_id
_entity_poly.type
_entity_poly.pdbx_seq_one_letter_code
_entity_poly.pdbx_strand_id
1 'polypeptide(L)'
;MDVPWDEDVVLLPDVSDRETLLELAKMTSNAYSAPADKDWYDLGHRWNSSEPFGWEPDDDGFRGHIFVSSHAPPTVVLAIKGTSVGIWDSGPTGKKDKLNDNLLFSCCCARVGRTWTPVCDCFSGGWKCDQTCLSDALREESLFYSIGTQLYNNVTYLYPDANIWIVGHSLGGSLSGLLGLTFGAPVVSFQAPAEKLASRRLHLPLPPSDDHIVHVYHTADPIAMGTCNGISVCSSAGFAMETRCHNGLVVRYNTVEEKQWSVDLRTHRISAVIDRVLSEDWQPGVPVPVASREWEEDCVDCYKWDFGDYKNASRKTLAGELGGCL
;
A
#
# COMPACT_ATOMS: atom_id res chain seq x y z
N MET A 1 11.70 -14.89 -14.20
CA MET A 1 11.42 -16.23 -13.65
C MET A 1 9.93 -16.37 -13.73
N ASP A 2 9.43 -17.25 -14.59
CA ASP A 2 8.01 -17.54 -14.67
C ASP A 2 7.69 -18.48 -13.50
N VAL A 3 7.10 -17.93 -12.44
CA VAL A 3 6.57 -18.73 -11.34
C VAL A 3 5.27 -19.37 -11.85
N PRO A 4 5.13 -20.71 -11.83
CA PRO A 4 3.89 -21.35 -12.24
C PRO A 4 2.80 -20.95 -11.26
N TRP A 5 1.73 -20.34 -11.78
CA TRP A 5 0.52 -20.03 -11.04
C TRP A 5 -0.49 -21.15 -11.25
N ASP A 6 -1.07 -21.62 -10.16
CA ASP A 6 -2.21 -22.54 -10.19
C ASP A 6 -3.49 -21.73 -9.95
N GLU A 7 -4.55 -22.06 -10.68
CA GLU A 7 -5.87 -21.45 -10.48
C GLU A 7 -6.59 -22.12 -9.31
N ASP A 8 -7.18 -21.32 -8.43
CA ASP A 8 -7.96 -21.79 -7.29
C ASP A 8 -9.27 -20.99 -7.15
N VAL A 9 -10.27 -21.59 -6.50
CA VAL A 9 -11.56 -20.96 -6.21
C VAL A 9 -11.54 -20.42 -4.79
N VAL A 10 -11.39 -19.10 -4.67
CA VAL A 10 -11.27 -18.41 -3.38
C VAL A 10 -12.52 -17.55 -3.11
N LEU A 11 -12.98 -17.52 -1.86
CA LEU A 11 -14.03 -16.61 -1.43
C LEU A 11 -13.48 -15.17 -1.37
N LEU A 12 -14.10 -14.26 -2.12
CA LEU A 12 -13.74 -12.83 -2.14
C LEU A 12 -14.69 -12.02 -1.25
N PRO A 13 -14.21 -10.90 -0.65
CA PRO A 13 -15.11 -9.89 -0.09
C PRO A 13 -16.05 -9.33 -1.16
N ASP A 14 -17.32 -9.14 -0.84
CA ASP A 14 -18.26 -8.46 -1.73
C ASP A 14 -18.01 -6.93 -1.71
N VAL A 15 -17.21 -6.47 -2.64
CA VAL A 15 -16.88 -5.04 -2.77
C VAL A 15 -18.00 -4.20 -3.38
N SER A 16 -19.12 -4.81 -3.79
CA SER A 16 -20.32 -4.10 -4.21
C SER A 16 -21.27 -3.79 -3.04
N ASP A 17 -21.06 -4.47 -1.91
CA ASP A 17 -21.83 -4.28 -0.68
C ASP A 17 -21.14 -3.26 0.25
N ARG A 18 -21.84 -2.18 0.57
CA ARG A 18 -21.31 -1.11 1.40
C ARG A 18 -21.03 -1.56 2.84
N GLU A 19 -21.86 -2.44 3.40
CA GLU A 19 -21.68 -2.91 4.77
C GLU A 19 -20.41 -3.77 4.89
N THR A 20 -20.12 -4.58 3.85
CA THR A 20 -18.86 -5.31 3.73
C THR A 20 -17.66 -4.34 3.69
N LEU A 21 -17.69 -3.32 2.83
CA LEU A 21 -16.62 -2.32 2.80
C LEU A 21 -16.49 -1.56 4.13
N LEU A 22 -17.60 -1.24 4.78
CA LEU A 22 -17.61 -0.54 6.06
C LEU A 22 -17.01 -1.39 7.19
N GLU A 23 -17.31 -2.70 7.21
CA GLU A 23 -16.73 -3.65 8.17
C GLU A 23 -15.22 -3.80 7.97
N LEU A 24 -14.75 -3.95 6.72
CA LEU A 24 -13.33 -4.01 6.41
C LEU A 24 -12.60 -2.69 6.70
N ALA A 25 -13.25 -1.55 6.47
CA ALA A 25 -12.70 -0.24 6.82
C ALA A 25 -12.54 -0.08 8.34
N LYS A 26 -13.50 -0.58 9.14
CA LYS A 26 -13.41 -0.61 10.62
C LYS A 26 -12.27 -1.50 11.10
N MET A 27 -12.10 -2.70 10.53
CA MET A 27 -10.92 -3.56 10.81
C MET A 27 -9.62 -2.86 10.48
N THR A 28 -9.58 -2.16 9.36
CA THR A 28 -8.43 -1.38 8.93
C THR A 28 -8.15 -0.21 9.87
N SER A 29 -9.18 0.44 10.42
CA SER A 29 -9.01 1.46 11.46
C SER A 29 -8.48 0.86 12.76
N ASN A 30 -8.98 -0.31 13.15
CA ASN A 30 -8.50 -1.05 14.33
C ASN A 30 -7.02 -1.47 14.20
N ALA A 31 -6.48 -1.57 12.98
CA ALA A 31 -5.03 -1.73 12.76
C ALA A 31 -4.18 -0.61 13.38
N TYR A 32 -4.76 0.54 13.71
CA TYR A 32 -4.09 1.69 14.32
C TYR A 32 -4.29 1.82 15.83
N SER A 33 -5.03 0.91 16.48
CA SER A 33 -5.34 1.00 17.91
C SER A 33 -5.24 -0.35 18.61
N ALA A 34 -5.15 -0.32 19.94
CA ALA A 34 -5.32 -1.51 20.76
C ALA A 34 -6.82 -1.74 21.05
N PRO A 35 -7.27 -2.99 21.31
CA PRO A 35 -8.67 -3.29 21.60
C PRO A 35 -9.28 -2.55 22.79
N ALA A 36 -8.44 -2.05 23.70
CA ALA A 36 -8.87 -1.28 24.87
C ALA A 36 -9.01 0.23 24.59
N ASP A 37 -8.58 0.71 23.42
CA ASP A 37 -8.62 2.12 23.09
C ASP A 37 -10.04 2.56 22.72
N LYS A 38 -10.36 3.84 22.98
CA LYS A 38 -11.70 4.41 22.73
C LYS A 38 -12.09 4.45 21.25
N ASP A 39 -11.08 4.48 20.39
CA ASP A 39 -11.24 4.59 18.95
C ASP A 39 -11.31 3.19 18.28
N TRP A 40 -11.38 2.11 19.08
CA TRP A 40 -11.62 0.76 18.60
C TRP A 40 -13.08 0.57 18.18
N TYR A 41 -13.29 0.14 16.93
CA TYR A 41 -14.60 -0.21 16.43
C TYR A 41 -14.98 -1.63 16.86
N ASP A 42 -16.16 -1.75 17.49
CA ASP A 42 -16.79 -3.04 17.75
C ASP A 42 -17.26 -3.66 16.43
N LEU A 43 -16.74 -4.86 16.12
CA LEU A 43 -17.06 -5.63 14.92
C LEU A 43 -18.21 -6.64 15.17
N GLY A 44 -18.76 -6.66 16.38
CA GLY A 44 -19.80 -7.58 16.79
C GLY A 44 -19.30 -9.02 17.01
N HIS A 45 -20.24 -9.90 17.35
CA HIS A 45 -20.00 -11.29 17.75
C HIS A 45 -19.60 -12.22 16.59
N ARG A 46 -19.53 -11.72 15.35
CA ARG A 46 -19.04 -12.51 14.20
C ARG A 46 -17.54 -12.69 14.23
N TRP A 47 -16.81 -11.80 14.90
CA TRP A 47 -15.35 -11.80 14.99
C TRP A 47 -14.95 -12.15 16.42
N ASN A 48 -14.47 -13.38 16.62
CA ASN A 48 -14.29 -13.96 17.96
C ASN A 48 -12.98 -13.52 18.63
N SER A 49 -11.94 -13.29 17.85
CA SER A 49 -10.61 -12.90 18.35
C SER A 49 -9.91 -11.96 17.38
N SER A 50 -9.22 -10.97 17.95
CA SER A 50 -8.21 -10.16 17.26
C SER A 50 -6.85 -10.47 17.89
N GLU A 51 -5.90 -10.96 17.10
CA GLU A 51 -4.52 -11.14 17.55
C GLU A 51 -3.67 -9.95 17.07
N PRO A 52 -3.15 -9.10 17.98
CA PRO A 52 -2.27 -8.00 17.60
C PRO A 52 -0.89 -8.52 17.19
N PHE A 53 -0.23 -7.84 16.24
CA PHE A 53 1.20 -8.05 15.95
C PHE A 53 1.96 -6.72 15.85
N GLY A 54 3.22 -6.72 16.28
CA GLY A 54 4.12 -5.53 16.25
C GLY A 54 3.77 -4.45 17.27
N TRP A 55 2.91 -4.76 18.25
CA TRP A 55 2.42 -3.83 19.27
C TRP A 55 3.26 -3.81 20.55
N GLU A 56 4.38 -4.52 20.56
CA GLU A 56 5.32 -4.56 21.68
C GLU A 56 5.91 -3.16 21.96
N PRO A 57 6.15 -2.78 23.24
CA PRO A 57 6.52 -1.41 23.62
C PRO A 57 7.76 -0.84 22.92
N ASP A 58 8.72 -1.70 22.56
CA ASP A 58 9.98 -1.34 21.93
C ASP A 58 9.98 -1.55 20.41
N ASP A 59 8.87 -2.03 19.83
CA ASP A 59 8.81 -2.38 18.42
C ASP A 59 8.43 -1.17 17.56
N ASP A 60 9.36 -0.72 16.74
CA ASP A 60 9.16 0.34 15.73
C ASP A 60 8.72 -0.24 14.38
N GLY A 61 8.25 -1.50 14.38
CA GLY A 61 8.00 -2.32 13.20
C GLY A 61 6.58 -2.32 12.64
N PHE A 62 6.40 -3.23 11.70
CA PHE A 62 5.17 -3.56 10.97
C PHE A 62 4.07 -4.00 11.94
N ARG A 63 2.89 -3.38 11.87
CA ARG A 63 1.83 -3.51 12.89
C ARG A 63 0.48 -3.84 12.28
N GLY A 64 -0.40 -4.38 13.11
CA GLY A 64 -1.77 -4.63 12.72
C GLY A 64 -2.47 -5.65 13.61
N HIS A 65 -3.53 -6.24 13.08
CA HIS A 65 -4.34 -7.24 13.77
C HIS A 65 -4.77 -8.37 12.81
N ILE A 66 -4.95 -9.56 13.35
CA ILE A 66 -5.56 -10.70 12.66
C ILE A 66 -6.95 -10.92 13.25
N PHE A 67 -8.01 -10.76 12.45
CA PHE A 67 -9.38 -11.02 12.87
C PHE A 67 -9.85 -12.38 12.37
N VAL A 68 -10.45 -13.18 13.24
CA VAL A 68 -10.96 -14.52 12.87
C VAL A 68 -12.48 -14.58 13.04
N SER A 69 -13.17 -14.90 11.95
CA SER A 69 -14.63 -15.05 11.96
C SER A 69 -15.06 -16.34 12.68
N SER A 70 -16.27 -16.38 13.21
CA SER A 70 -16.85 -17.54 13.89
C SER A 70 -17.47 -18.61 12.96
N HIS A 71 -17.45 -18.41 11.64
CA HIS A 71 -18.01 -19.33 10.65
C HIS A 71 -17.06 -20.50 10.32
N ALA A 72 -17.57 -21.51 9.59
CA ALA A 72 -16.81 -22.68 9.13
C ALA A 72 -17.00 -22.88 7.61
N PRO A 73 -15.92 -22.84 6.80
CA PRO A 73 -14.55 -22.47 7.19
C PRO A 73 -14.48 -21.00 7.64
N PRO A 74 -13.55 -20.65 8.55
CA PRO A 74 -13.42 -19.28 9.03
C PRO A 74 -12.83 -18.39 7.93
N THR A 75 -13.23 -17.13 7.92
CA THR A 75 -12.49 -16.05 7.27
C THR A 75 -11.52 -15.44 8.26
N VAL A 76 -10.27 -15.33 7.85
CA VAL A 76 -9.17 -14.68 8.57
C VAL A 76 -8.83 -13.39 7.83
N VAL A 77 -8.97 -12.24 8.50
CA VAL A 77 -8.65 -10.94 7.93
C VAL A 77 -7.36 -10.42 8.56
N LEU A 78 -6.31 -10.32 7.74
CA LEU A 78 -5.04 -9.70 8.10
C LEU A 78 -5.15 -8.19 7.84
N ALA A 79 -5.31 -7.40 8.89
CA ALA A 79 -5.39 -5.94 8.81
C ALA A 79 -4.01 -5.31 9.08
N ILE A 80 -3.43 -4.66 8.08
CA ILE A 80 -2.09 -4.07 8.13
C ILE A 80 -2.18 -2.56 8.37
N LYS A 81 -1.50 -2.08 9.41
CA LYS A 81 -1.39 -0.67 9.76
C LYS A 81 -0.56 0.06 8.70
N GLY A 82 -1.00 1.24 8.29
CA GLY A 82 -0.19 2.16 7.49
C GLY A 82 0.60 3.18 8.32
N THR A 83 1.10 4.21 7.65
CA THR A 83 1.89 5.26 8.26
C THR A 83 1.05 6.06 9.26
N SER A 84 1.59 6.24 10.47
CA SER A 84 1.04 7.24 11.39
C SER A 84 1.44 8.63 10.90
N VAL A 85 0.70 9.20 9.93
CA VAL A 85 0.94 10.57 9.45
C VAL A 85 0.35 11.55 10.47
N GLY A 86 1.06 11.75 11.58
CA GLY A 86 0.65 12.66 12.62
C GLY A 86 1.38 13.99 12.55
N ILE A 87 0.62 15.08 12.40
CA ILE A 87 0.97 16.37 13.02
C ILE A 87 1.07 16.21 14.56
N TRP A 88 0.64 15.07 15.12
CA TRP A 88 0.59 14.79 16.55
C TRP A 88 1.13 13.42 17.00
N ASP A 89 1.66 12.59 16.10
CA ASP A 89 2.28 11.35 16.55
C ASP A 89 3.20 10.76 15.48
N SER A 90 4.49 11.07 15.58
CA SER A 90 5.53 10.22 15.00
C SER A 90 5.83 9.13 16.04
N GLY A 91 4.84 8.28 16.31
CA GLY A 91 4.99 7.14 17.21
C GLY A 91 6.18 6.27 16.81
N PRO A 92 6.50 5.20 17.56
CA PRO A 92 7.75 4.44 17.38
C PRO A 92 8.05 4.08 15.92
N THR A 93 7.02 3.73 15.12
CA THR A 93 7.13 3.30 13.72
C THR A 93 7.39 4.41 12.69
N GLY A 94 7.18 5.69 13.05
CA GLY A 94 7.06 6.78 12.07
C GLY A 94 8.29 7.02 11.19
N LYS A 95 9.49 6.68 11.67
CA LYS A 95 10.73 6.78 10.85
C LYS A 95 10.78 5.69 9.78
N LYS A 96 10.43 4.45 10.12
CA LYS A 96 10.43 3.31 9.19
C LYS A 96 9.26 3.39 8.21
N ASP A 97 8.11 3.88 8.66
CA ASP A 97 6.96 4.18 7.80
C ASP A 97 7.37 5.15 6.67
N LYS A 98 7.98 6.28 7.05
CA LYS A 98 8.46 7.30 6.12
C LYS A 98 9.57 6.82 5.18
N LEU A 99 10.44 5.92 5.66
CA LEU A 99 11.45 5.28 4.82
C LEU A 99 10.78 4.46 3.71
N ASN A 100 9.85 3.56 4.08
CA ASN A 100 9.14 2.71 3.13
C ASN A 100 8.28 3.54 2.17
N ASP A 101 7.57 4.56 2.66
CA ASP A 101 6.77 5.46 1.81
C ASP A 101 7.62 6.10 0.71
N ASN A 102 8.77 6.68 1.08
CA ASN A 102 9.64 7.37 0.14
C ASN A 102 10.32 6.41 -0.83
N LEU A 103 10.64 5.18 -0.39
CA LEU A 103 11.31 4.20 -1.22
C LEU A 103 10.34 3.54 -2.22
N LEU A 104 9.12 3.22 -1.78
CA LEU A 104 8.10 2.56 -2.60
C LEU A 104 7.45 3.54 -3.59
N PHE A 105 7.09 4.75 -3.14
CA PHE A 105 6.17 5.62 -3.87
C PHE A 105 6.81 6.85 -4.52
N SER A 106 8.12 7.06 -4.38
CA SER A 106 8.81 8.17 -5.03
C SER A 106 9.16 7.87 -6.49
N CYS A 107 8.91 8.86 -7.34
CA CYS A 107 9.41 8.90 -8.71
C CYS A 107 10.87 9.36 -8.76
N CYS A 108 11.28 10.20 -7.80
CA CYS A 108 12.59 10.83 -7.78
C CYS A 108 13.72 9.96 -7.23
N CYS A 109 13.73 8.65 -7.51
CA CYS A 109 14.74 7.72 -6.99
C CYS A 109 14.90 7.85 -5.46
N ALA A 110 13.76 8.08 -4.78
CA ALA A 110 13.68 8.30 -3.35
C ALA A 110 14.48 9.53 -2.84
N ARG A 111 14.59 10.56 -3.69
CA ARG A 111 15.25 11.85 -3.42
C ARG A 111 14.30 13.01 -3.63
N VAL A 112 13.81 13.66 -2.59
CA VAL A 112 12.78 14.72 -2.76
C VAL A 112 13.37 16.09 -3.13
N GLY A 113 14.62 16.36 -2.75
CA GLY A 113 15.26 17.66 -2.99
C GLY A 113 16.71 17.74 -2.50
N ARG A 114 17.31 18.94 -2.57
CA ARG A 114 18.72 19.18 -2.14
C ARG A 114 18.90 19.19 -0.63
N THR A 115 17.89 19.59 0.13
CA THR A 115 17.89 19.64 1.60
C THR A 115 17.41 18.33 2.23
N TRP A 116 17.04 17.35 1.41
CA TRP A 116 16.51 16.06 1.83
C TRP A 116 17.64 15.03 1.97
N THR A 117 17.67 14.27 3.07
CA THR A 117 18.53 13.07 3.16
C THR A 117 17.88 11.96 2.34
N PRO A 118 18.45 11.58 1.18
CA PRO A 118 17.83 10.57 0.33
C PRO A 118 17.82 9.23 1.07
N VAL A 119 16.79 8.41 0.81
CA VAL A 119 16.71 7.09 1.43
C VAL A 119 17.58 6.06 0.73
N CYS A 120 17.88 6.26 -0.56
CA CYS A 120 18.88 5.48 -1.29
C CYS A 120 19.77 6.40 -2.14
N ASP A 121 20.94 5.94 -2.55
CA ASP A 121 21.90 6.74 -3.31
C ASP A 121 21.74 6.57 -4.84
N CYS A 122 20.69 5.93 -5.33
CA CYS A 122 20.54 5.45 -6.72
C CYS A 122 20.36 6.54 -7.80
N PHE A 123 20.15 7.79 -7.37
CA PHE A 123 20.01 8.94 -8.26
C PHE A 123 21.28 9.18 -9.08
N SER A 124 21.15 9.26 -10.42
CA SER A 124 22.28 9.35 -11.35
C SER A 124 22.35 10.67 -12.12
N GLY A 125 21.71 11.73 -11.61
CA GLY A 125 21.73 13.08 -12.19
C GLY A 125 20.57 13.34 -13.16
N GLY A 126 20.16 14.61 -13.28
CA GLY A 126 19.02 14.99 -14.13
C GLY A 126 17.74 14.27 -13.70
N TRP A 127 17.12 13.54 -14.64
CA TRP A 127 15.95 12.69 -14.41
C TRP A 127 16.30 11.19 -14.48
N LYS A 128 17.55 10.82 -14.17
CA LYS A 128 18.04 9.45 -14.30
C LYS A 128 18.16 8.76 -12.94
N CYS A 129 17.68 7.53 -12.87
CA CYS A 129 17.76 6.68 -11.67
C CYS A 129 18.31 5.31 -12.05
N ASP A 130 19.29 4.82 -11.30
CA ASP A 130 19.84 3.49 -11.53
C ASP A 130 18.84 2.42 -11.08
N GLN A 131 18.33 1.64 -12.02
CA GLN A 131 17.24 0.69 -11.77
C GLN A 131 17.71 -0.49 -10.91
N THR A 132 18.90 -1.02 -11.18
CA THR A 132 19.44 -2.14 -10.41
C THR A 132 19.67 -1.74 -8.96
N CYS A 133 20.34 -0.60 -8.72
CA CYS A 133 20.52 -0.03 -7.39
C CYS A 133 19.18 0.19 -6.69
N LEU A 134 18.18 0.75 -7.37
CA LEU A 134 16.89 1.04 -6.75
C LEU A 134 16.16 -0.25 -6.35
N SER A 135 16.22 -1.28 -7.18
CA SER A 135 15.65 -2.60 -6.86
C SER A 135 16.35 -3.24 -5.66
N ASP A 136 17.68 -3.15 -5.59
CA ASP A 136 18.46 -3.70 -4.48
C ASP A 136 18.16 -2.94 -3.18
N ALA A 137 18.16 -1.60 -3.22
CA ALA A 137 17.78 -0.76 -2.08
C ALA A 137 16.36 -1.06 -1.61
N LEU A 138 15.41 -1.23 -2.54
CA LEU A 138 14.06 -1.66 -2.22
C LEU A 138 14.04 -3.00 -1.47
N ARG A 139 14.77 -4.01 -1.94
CA ARG A 139 14.78 -5.33 -1.28
C ARG A 139 15.45 -5.31 0.09
N GLU A 140 16.57 -4.59 0.23
CA GLU A 140 17.32 -4.50 1.47
C GLU A 140 16.59 -3.66 2.53
N GLU A 141 15.96 -2.57 2.11
CA GLU A 141 15.34 -1.59 3.01
C GLU A 141 13.81 -1.74 3.16
N SER A 142 13.13 -2.53 2.31
CA SER A 142 11.69 -2.85 2.47
C SER A 142 11.47 -3.87 3.60
N LEU A 143 11.79 -3.44 4.82
CA LEU A 143 11.58 -4.23 6.03
C LEU A 143 10.10 -4.63 6.17
N PHE A 144 9.17 -3.78 5.73
CA PHE A 144 7.74 -4.06 5.88
C PHE A 144 7.20 -5.08 4.90
N TYR A 145 7.62 -5.01 3.63
CA TYR A 145 7.21 -6.01 2.66
C TYR A 145 7.74 -7.40 3.04
N SER A 146 9.01 -7.51 3.45
CA SER A 146 9.59 -8.78 3.89
C SER A 146 8.94 -9.33 5.17
N ILE A 147 8.65 -8.49 6.17
CA ILE A 147 7.89 -8.90 7.37
C ILE A 147 6.48 -9.36 6.99
N GLY A 148 5.80 -8.62 6.11
CA GLY A 148 4.48 -8.97 5.61
C GLY A 148 4.43 -10.35 4.95
N THR A 149 5.43 -10.68 4.12
CA THR A 149 5.50 -12.02 3.49
C THR A 149 5.68 -13.14 4.50
N GLN A 150 6.50 -12.94 5.54
CA GLN A 150 6.68 -13.91 6.61
C GLN A 150 5.42 -14.07 7.46
N LEU A 151 4.75 -12.96 7.77
CA LEU A 151 3.50 -12.99 8.52
C LEU A 151 2.41 -13.73 7.75
N TYR A 152 2.26 -13.45 6.45
CA TYR A 152 1.29 -14.15 5.61
C TYR A 152 1.54 -15.67 5.60
N ASN A 153 2.80 -16.10 5.40
CA ASN A 153 3.16 -17.51 5.47
C ASN A 153 2.79 -18.13 6.84
N ASN A 154 3.07 -17.44 7.94
CA ASN A 154 2.70 -17.92 9.28
C ASN A 154 1.18 -18.03 9.45
N VAL A 155 0.42 -17.05 8.97
CA VAL A 155 -1.06 -17.07 9.03
C VAL A 155 -1.61 -18.23 8.22
N THR A 156 -1.15 -18.45 6.99
CA THR A 156 -1.58 -19.59 6.16
C THR A 156 -1.25 -20.94 6.80
N TYR A 157 -0.12 -21.03 7.51
CA TYR A 157 0.26 -22.24 8.25
C TYR A 157 -0.64 -22.49 9.47
N LEU A 158 -1.03 -21.44 10.20
CA LEU A 158 -1.90 -21.53 11.37
C LEU A 158 -3.37 -21.77 11.01
N TYR A 159 -3.80 -21.30 9.84
CA TYR A 159 -5.18 -21.37 9.37
C TYR A 159 -5.26 -22.01 7.96
N PRO A 160 -4.89 -23.30 7.82
CA PRO A 160 -4.73 -23.93 6.51
C PRO A 160 -6.04 -24.07 5.71
N ASP A 161 -7.19 -24.13 6.39
CA ASP A 161 -8.51 -24.32 5.78
C ASP A 161 -9.34 -23.02 5.74
N ALA A 162 -8.75 -21.87 6.10
CA ALA A 162 -9.46 -20.60 6.19
C ALA A 162 -9.43 -19.81 4.88
N ASN A 163 -10.45 -18.97 4.67
CA ASN A 163 -10.37 -17.90 3.67
C ASN A 163 -9.50 -16.78 4.24
N ILE A 164 -8.40 -16.42 3.58
CA ILE A 164 -7.50 -15.37 4.06
C ILE A 164 -7.68 -14.12 3.23
N TRP A 165 -8.10 -13.03 3.86
CA TRP A 165 -8.21 -11.71 3.23
C TRP A 165 -7.18 -10.76 3.84
N ILE A 166 -6.66 -9.85 3.03
CA ILE A 166 -5.74 -8.82 3.50
C ILE A 166 -6.39 -7.46 3.32
N VAL A 167 -6.37 -6.65 4.38
CA VAL A 167 -6.87 -5.27 4.33
C VAL A 167 -5.84 -4.31 4.89
N GLY A 168 -5.89 -3.06 4.43
CA GLY A 168 -4.97 -2.05 4.90
C GLY A 168 -5.33 -0.68 4.40
N HIS A 169 -4.80 0.33 5.08
CA HIS A 169 -4.99 1.73 4.73
C HIS A 169 -3.66 2.43 4.56
N SER A 170 -3.59 3.44 3.68
CA SER A 170 -2.37 4.18 3.39
C SER A 170 -1.23 3.20 3.02
N LEU A 171 -0.02 3.36 3.57
CA LEU A 171 1.10 2.41 3.39
C LEU A 171 0.70 0.94 3.61
N GLY A 172 -0.16 0.64 4.60
CA GLY A 172 -0.63 -0.71 4.88
C GLY A 172 -1.50 -1.28 3.76
N GLY A 173 -2.25 -0.43 3.07
CA GLY A 173 -3.05 -0.79 1.89
C GLY A 173 -2.18 -1.16 0.70
N SER A 174 -1.14 -0.38 0.42
CA SER A 174 -0.16 -0.69 -0.63
C SER A 174 0.59 -1.98 -0.33
N LEU A 175 1.03 -2.18 0.92
CA LEU A 175 1.66 -3.44 1.35
C LEU A 175 0.71 -4.63 1.19
N SER A 176 -0.58 -4.45 1.50
CA SER A 176 -1.59 -5.47 1.26
C SER A 176 -1.68 -5.84 -0.22
N GLY A 177 -1.71 -4.85 -1.12
CA GLY A 177 -1.71 -5.07 -2.57
C GLY A 177 -0.46 -5.82 -3.06
N LEU A 178 0.74 -5.44 -2.57
CA LEU A 178 1.98 -6.16 -2.89
C LEU A 178 1.95 -7.62 -2.41
N LEU A 179 1.37 -7.90 -1.23
CA LEU A 179 1.18 -9.28 -0.75
C LEU A 179 0.16 -10.04 -1.59
N GLY A 180 -0.95 -9.38 -1.98
CA GLY A 180 -1.96 -9.94 -2.87
C GLY A 180 -1.40 -10.34 -4.24
N LEU A 181 -0.47 -9.55 -4.79
CA LEU A 181 0.25 -9.93 -6.02
C LEU A 181 1.14 -11.15 -5.79
N THR A 182 1.86 -11.20 -4.67
CA THR A 182 2.83 -12.26 -4.38
C THR A 182 2.17 -13.60 -4.10
N PHE A 183 1.02 -13.61 -3.44
CA PHE A 183 0.37 -14.83 -2.95
C PHE A 183 -0.98 -15.15 -3.60
N GLY A 184 -1.51 -14.29 -4.49
CA GLY A 184 -2.86 -14.44 -5.04
C GLY A 184 -3.98 -14.22 -4.00
N ALA A 185 -3.65 -13.63 -2.84
CA ALA A 185 -4.57 -13.47 -1.72
C ALA A 185 -5.56 -12.31 -1.97
N PRO A 186 -6.87 -12.46 -1.70
CA PRO A 186 -7.84 -11.37 -1.79
C PRO A 186 -7.46 -10.13 -0.98
N VAL A 187 -7.53 -8.94 -1.60
CA VAL A 187 -7.18 -7.67 -0.96
C VAL A 187 -8.28 -6.64 -1.12
N VAL A 188 -8.63 -5.96 -0.02
CA VAL A 188 -9.37 -4.68 -0.07
C VAL A 188 -8.55 -3.63 0.68
N SER A 189 -8.06 -2.62 -0.05
CA SER A 189 -7.30 -1.53 0.53
C SER A 189 -8.06 -0.22 0.51
N PHE A 190 -7.75 0.66 1.46
CA PHE A 190 -8.41 1.96 1.61
C PHE A 190 -7.40 3.09 1.51
N GLN A 191 -7.63 4.03 0.59
CA GLN A 191 -6.78 5.22 0.43
C GLN A 191 -5.28 4.88 0.32
N ALA A 192 -4.95 3.79 -0.37
CA ALA A 192 -3.56 3.36 -0.53
C ALA A 192 -2.83 4.29 -1.52
N PRO A 193 -1.56 4.69 -1.26
CA PRO A 193 -0.67 5.12 -2.31
C PRO A 193 -0.52 4.03 -3.38
N ALA A 194 -0.37 4.45 -4.62
CA ALA A 194 -0.41 3.53 -5.75
C ALA A 194 0.87 2.69 -5.89
N GLU A 195 0.75 1.38 -5.86
CA GLU A 195 1.88 0.45 -5.69
C GLU A 195 2.32 -0.30 -6.97
N LYS A 196 1.73 0.00 -8.14
CA LYS A 196 2.09 -0.66 -9.41
C LYS A 196 3.56 -0.54 -9.72
N LEU A 197 4.14 0.65 -9.62
CA LEU A 197 5.57 0.83 -9.87
C LEU A 197 6.44 0.07 -8.87
N ALA A 198 6.05 0.04 -7.59
CA ALA A 198 6.77 -0.69 -6.55
C ALA A 198 6.80 -2.21 -6.85
N SER A 199 5.68 -2.79 -7.28
CA SER A 199 5.60 -4.21 -7.65
C SER A 199 6.62 -4.60 -8.74
N ARG A 200 6.82 -3.72 -9.73
CA ARG A 200 7.77 -3.94 -10.83
C ARG A 200 9.21 -3.79 -10.37
N ARG A 201 9.50 -2.82 -9.52
CA ARG A 201 10.84 -2.59 -8.95
C ARG A 201 11.28 -3.72 -8.02
N LEU A 202 10.35 -4.31 -7.26
CA LEU A 202 10.61 -5.48 -6.41
C LEU A 202 10.77 -6.78 -7.22
N HIS A 203 10.40 -6.76 -8.50
CA HIS A 203 10.30 -7.94 -9.38
C HIS A 203 9.40 -9.01 -8.78
N LEU A 204 8.20 -8.61 -8.33
CA LEU A 204 7.23 -9.55 -7.78
C LEU A 204 6.83 -10.61 -8.82
N PRO A 205 6.53 -11.85 -8.40
CA PRO A 205 5.85 -12.80 -9.26
C PRO A 205 4.45 -12.26 -9.51
N LEU A 206 4.13 -11.93 -10.75
CA LEU A 206 2.84 -11.33 -11.08
C LEU A 206 1.86 -12.43 -11.49
N PRO A 207 0.65 -12.46 -10.94
CA PRO A 207 -0.38 -13.42 -11.32
C PRO A 207 -0.92 -13.12 -12.72
N PRO A 208 -1.54 -14.12 -13.39
CA PRO A 208 -2.19 -13.91 -14.69
C PRO A 208 -3.28 -12.84 -14.66
N SER A 209 -3.96 -12.70 -13.51
CA SER A 209 -4.89 -11.60 -13.19
C SER A 209 -4.65 -11.12 -11.76
N ASP A 210 -4.86 -9.82 -11.55
CA ASP A 210 -4.80 -9.10 -10.27
C ASP A 210 -6.18 -8.59 -9.82
N ASP A 211 -7.29 -9.08 -10.39
CA ASP A 211 -8.67 -8.63 -10.06
C ASP A 211 -9.10 -8.93 -8.61
N HIS A 212 -8.40 -9.83 -7.92
CA HIS A 212 -8.60 -10.10 -6.49
C HIS A 212 -8.08 -8.99 -5.59
N ILE A 213 -7.45 -7.96 -6.15
CA ILE A 213 -6.98 -6.77 -5.46
C ILE A 213 -7.93 -5.61 -5.79
N VAL A 214 -8.56 -5.03 -4.77
CA VAL A 214 -9.47 -3.90 -4.92
C VAL A 214 -9.00 -2.72 -4.07
N HIS A 215 -8.80 -1.58 -4.70
CA HIS A 215 -8.45 -0.32 -4.05
C HIS A 215 -9.67 0.58 -3.94
N VAL A 216 -10.04 0.92 -2.70
CA VAL A 216 -11.17 1.82 -2.39
C VAL A 216 -10.62 3.18 -2.00
N TYR A 217 -10.91 4.22 -2.78
CA TYR A 217 -10.46 5.57 -2.46
C TYR A 217 -11.40 6.64 -3.00
N HIS A 218 -11.15 7.88 -2.61
CA HIS A 218 -11.94 9.02 -3.04
C HIS A 218 -11.08 10.14 -3.65
N THR A 219 -11.63 10.87 -4.63
CA THR A 219 -10.88 11.88 -5.40
C THR A 219 -10.33 13.07 -4.59
N ALA A 220 -10.87 13.34 -3.40
CA ALA A 220 -10.38 14.38 -2.49
C ALA A 220 -9.12 13.96 -1.70
N ASP A 221 -8.69 12.70 -1.77
CA ASP A 221 -7.48 12.23 -1.10
C ASP A 221 -6.26 12.46 -2.00
N PRO A 222 -5.36 13.38 -1.64
CA PRO A 222 -4.19 13.64 -2.47
C PRO A 222 -3.19 12.48 -2.50
N ILE A 223 -3.20 11.57 -1.52
CA ILE A 223 -2.25 10.45 -1.45
C ILE A 223 -2.67 9.34 -2.42
N ALA A 224 -3.89 8.81 -2.32
CA ALA A 224 -4.37 7.79 -3.25
C ALA A 224 -4.41 8.28 -4.71
N MET A 225 -4.71 9.56 -4.93
CA MET A 225 -4.68 10.18 -6.26
C MET A 225 -3.26 10.46 -6.78
N GLY A 226 -2.20 10.27 -5.98
CA GLY A 226 -0.81 10.58 -6.34
C GLY A 226 -0.53 12.06 -6.58
N THR A 227 -1.41 12.95 -6.09
CA THR A 227 -1.28 14.42 -6.24
C THR A 227 -0.56 15.08 -5.07
N CYS A 228 -0.19 14.32 -4.03
CA CYS A 228 0.58 14.84 -2.90
C CYS A 228 2.09 15.00 -3.22
N ASN A 229 2.42 15.63 -4.34
CA ASN A 229 3.77 15.76 -4.90
C ASN A 229 4.24 17.23 -4.99
N GLY A 230 5.55 17.44 -5.21
CA GLY A 230 6.13 18.78 -5.44
C GLY A 230 6.12 19.69 -4.21
N ILE A 231 5.52 20.88 -4.31
CA ILE A 231 5.33 21.80 -3.18
C ILE A 231 3.99 21.47 -2.52
N SER A 232 3.97 20.43 -1.69
CA SER A 232 2.76 19.97 -1.00
C SER A 232 2.96 19.88 0.52
N VAL A 233 1.85 19.67 1.24
CA VAL A 233 1.90 19.34 2.68
C VAL A 233 2.64 18.03 2.90
N CYS A 234 2.50 17.03 2.01
CA CYS A 234 3.24 15.77 2.11
C CYS A 234 4.74 16.01 1.99
N SER A 235 5.20 16.80 1.02
CA SER A 235 6.62 17.11 0.86
C SER A 235 7.19 17.93 2.03
N SER A 236 6.35 18.76 2.66
CA SER A 236 6.71 19.50 3.88
C SER A 236 6.80 18.59 5.12
N ALA A 237 5.95 17.57 5.21
CA ALA A 237 6.01 16.51 6.23
C ALA A 237 7.08 15.45 5.90
N GLY A 238 7.51 15.43 4.65
CA GLY A 238 8.65 14.68 4.17
C GLY A 238 8.39 13.39 3.42
N PHE A 239 7.21 13.29 2.85
CA PHE A 239 6.80 12.18 2.02
C PHE A 239 6.90 12.58 0.55
N ALA A 240 7.47 11.69 -0.25
CA ALA A 240 7.46 11.72 -1.70
C ALA A 240 6.60 10.56 -2.21
N MET A 241 5.29 10.79 -2.17
CA MET A 241 4.26 9.90 -2.69
C MET A 241 3.83 10.45 -4.04
N GLU A 242 4.56 10.06 -5.09
CA GLU A 242 4.42 10.62 -6.45
C GLU A 242 3.78 9.62 -7.45
N THR A 243 3.65 8.37 -7.03
CA THR A 243 3.00 7.29 -7.78
C THR A 243 1.48 7.44 -7.73
N ARG A 244 0.82 7.01 -8.80
CA ARG A 244 -0.62 7.13 -9.02
C ARG A 244 -1.25 5.89 -9.66
N CYS A 245 -0.46 4.92 -10.12
CA CYS A 245 -0.98 3.72 -10.76
C CYS A 245 -1.09 2.55 -9.79
N HIS A 246 -2.27 1.95 -9.70
CA HIS A 246 -2.55 0.77 -8.87
C HIS A 246 -2.52 -0.52 -9.71
N ASN A 247 -2.33 -1.66 -9.04
CA ASN A 247 -2.68 -2.95 -9.63
C ASN A 247 -4.16 -3.26 -9.34
N GLY A 248 -4.73 -4.25 -10.03
CA GLY A 248 -6.09 -4.72 -9.79
C GLY A 248 -7.19 -3.72 -10.13
N LEU A 249 -8.29 -3.79 -9.37
CA LEU A 249 -9.51 -3.00 -9.58
C LEU A 249 -9.54 -1.79 -8.64
N VAL A 250 -10.28 -0.76 -9.07
CA VAL A 250 -10.49 0.46 -8.28
C VAL A 250 -11.99 0.70 -8.08
N VAL A 251 -12.38 0.89 -6.81
CA VAL A 251 -13.66 1.51 -6.43
C VAL A 251 -13.38 2.97 -6.09
N ARG A 252 -13.71 3.88 -7.03
CA ARG A 252 -13.43 5.31 -6.87
C ARG A 252 -14.68 6.12 -6.55
N TYR A 253 -14.66 6.81 -5.41
CA TYR A 253 -15.68 7.79 -5.04
C TYR A 253 -15.29 9.18 -5.54
N ASN A 254 -16.07 9.77 -6.44
CA ASN A 254 -15.80 11.09 -7.03
C ASN A 254 -16.22 12.25 -6.08
N THR A 255 -15.70 12.26 -4.85
CA THR A 255 -15.93 13.29 -3.81
C THR A 255 -15.77 14.74 -4.28
N VAL A 256 -14.79 15.03 -5.13
CA VAL A 256 -14.50 16.40 -5.60
C VAL A 256 -15.60 16.88 -6.55
N GLU A 257 -15.93 16.08 -7.55
CA GLU A 257 -16.90 16.47 -8.59
C GLU A 257 -18.35 16.34 -8.10
N GLU A 258 -18.70 15.22 -7.47
CA GLU A 258 -20.08 14.90 -7.09
C GLU A 258 -20.52 15.54 -5.75
N LYS A 259 -19.56 15.74 -4.82
CA LYS A 259 -19.86 16.26 -3.48
C LYS A 259 -19.13 17.56 -3.14
N GLN A 260 -18.37 18.12 -4.09
CA GLN A 260 -17.68 19.42 -3.94
C GLN A 260 -16.69 19.44 -2.76
N TRP A 261 -16.07 18.31 -2.44
CA TRP A 261 -15.01 18.27 -1.45
C TRP A 261 -13.75 18.95 -1.99
N SER A 262 -13.09 19.75 -1.15
CA SER A 262 -11.73 20.18 -1.44
C SER A 262 -10.76 19.01 -1.31
N VAL A 263 -9.75 18.97 -2.18
CA VAL A 263 -8.61 18.06 -2.02
C VAL A 263 -7.87 18.43 -0.74
N ASP A 264 -7.78 17.49 0.20
CA ASP A 264 -7.27 17.76 1.55
C ASP A 264 -6.65 16.50 2.17
N LEU A 265 -5.41 16.61 2.64
CA LEU A 265 -4.71 15.53 3.34
C LEU A 265 -5.46 15.04 4.59
N ARG A 266 -6.31 15.87 5.22
CA ARG A 266 -7.15 15.45 6.35
C ARG A 266 -8.22 14.45 5.95
N THR A 267 -8.63 14.45 4.68
CA THR A 267 -9.58 13.46 4.15
C THR A 267 -8.91 12.13 3.82
N HIS A 268 -7.58 12.05 3.82
CA HIS A 268 -6.84 10.79 3.69
C HIS A 268 -7.17 9.77 4.80
N ARG A 269 -7.60 10.24 5.99
CA ARG A 269 -7.78 9.37 7.16
C ARG A 269 -8.82 8.28 6.92
N ILE A 270 -8.59 7.08 7.42
CA ILE A 270 -9.57 5.98 7.38
C ILE A 270 -10.93 6.37 7.96
N SER A 271 -10.96 7.19 9.02
CA SER A 271 -12.23 7.70 9.58
C SER A 271 -13.03 8.57 8.60
N ALA A 272 -12.37 9.29 7.68
CA ALA A 272 -13.09 10.01 6.63
C ALA A 272 -13.77 9.03 5.63
N VAL A 273 -13.17 7.86 5.38
CA VAL A 273 -13.84 6.81 4.59
C VAL A 273 -15.06 6.31 5.34
N ILE A 274 -14.89 5.88 6.58
CA ILE A 274 -15.94 5.28 7.42
C ILE A 274 -17.10 6.26 7.62
N ASP A 275 -16.80 7.48 8.07
CA ASP A 275 -17.82 8.40 8.57
C ASP A 275 -18.46 9.26 7.47
N ARG A 276 -17.83 9.37 6.29
CA ARG A 276 -18.27 10.30 5.24
C ARG A 276 -18.40 9.68 3.85
N VAL A 277 -17.62 8.65 3.52
CA VAL A 277 -17.71 8.01 2.19
C VAL A 277 -18.64 6.80 2.25
N LEU A 278 -18.49 5.94 3.26
CA LEU A 278 -19.26 4.70 3.42
C LEU A 278 -20.49 4.86 4.33
N SER A 279 -20.79 6.08 4.78
CA SER A 279 -21.92 6.36 5.67
C SER A 279 -23.22 6.71 4.94
N GLU A 280 -23.17 6.96 3.63
CA GLU A 280 -24.34 7.32 2.80
C GLU A 280 -24.29 6.70 1.41
N ASP A 281 -25.43 6.64 0.73
CA ASP A 281 -25.49 6.26 -0.69
C ASP A 281 -25.07 7.46 -1.52
N TRP A 282 -24.19 7.22 -2.50
CA TRP A 282 -23.68 8.28 -3.38
C TRP A 282 -24.64 8.55 -4.54
N GLN A 283 -25.28 7.50 -5.06
CA GLN A 283 -26.28 7.58 -6.11
C GLN A 283 -27.49 6.71 -5.77
N PRO A 284 -28.72 7.09 -6.18
CA PRO A 284 -29.92 6.30 -5.90
C PRO A 284 -29.80 4.88 -6.47
N GLY A 285 -29.85 3.87 -5.59
CA GLY A 285 -29.78 2.46 -5.99
C GLY A 285 -28.38 1.93 -6.30
N VAL A 286 -27.33 2.75 -6.12
CA VAL A 286 -25.92 2.32 -6.26
C VAL A 286 -25.21 2.61 -4.94
N PRO A 287 -25.15 1.62 -4.01
CA PRO A 287 -24.57 1.82 -2.69
C PRO A 287 -23.04 1.99 -2.74
N VAL A 288 -22.39 1.39 -3.75
CA VAL A 288 -20.95 1.44 -3.97
C VAL A 288 -20.67 1.62 -5.48
N PRO A 289 -19.75 2.51 -5.90
CA PRO A 289 -19.29 2.59 -7.28
C PRO A 289 -18.77 1.25 -7.78
N VAL A 290 -18.96 0.96 -9.06
CA VAL A 290 -18.48 -0.30 -9.64
C VAL A 290 -16.96 -0.37 -9.61
N ALA A 291 -16.41 -1.48 -9.13
CA ALA A 291 -14.98 -1.75 -9.19
C ALA A 291 -14.54 -1.89 -10.65
N SER A 292 -13.57 -1.10 -11.09
CA SER A 292 -13.17 -1.01 -12.50
C SER A 292 -11.67 -0.78 -12.66
N ARG A 293 -11.12 -1.26 -13.80
CA ARG A 293 -9.75 -0.96 -14.25
C ARG A 293 -9.65 0.35 -15.03
N GLU A 294 -10.77 0.97 -15.39
CA GLU A 294 -10.82 2.14 -16.29
C GLU A 294 -9.92 3.30 -15.84
N TRP A 295 -9.71 3.43 -14.53
CA TRP A 295 -8.86 4.48 -13.94
C TRP A 295 -7.36 4.20 -14.07
N GLU A 296 -6.98 2.96 -14.41
CA GLU A 296 -5.62 2.43 -14.36
C GLU A 296 -5.07 1.97 -15.73
N GLU A 297 -5.91 1.88 -16.77
CA GLU A 297 -5.55 1.36 -18.11
C GLU A 297 -4.41 2.14 -18.77
N ASP A 298 -4.50 3.48 -18.77
CA ASP A 298 -3.49 4.38 -19.37
C ASP A 298 -2.61 5.06 -18.31
N CYS A 299 -2.58 4.51 -17.10
CA CYS A 299 -1.82 5.12 -16.02
C CYS A 299 -0.31 4.91 -16.22
N VAL A 300 0.42 6.03 -16.26
CA VAL A 300 1.89 6.05 -16.33
C VAL A 300 2.45 6.78 -15.13
N ASP A 301 3.20 6.05 -14.31
CA ASP A 301 3.99 6.62 -13.23
C ASP A 301 5.29 7.22 -13.74
N CYS A 302 5.71 8.31 -13.10
CA CYS A 302 7.07 8.84 -13.24
C CYS A 302 7.54 9.10 -14.67
N TYR A 303 6.64 9.51 -15.59
CA TYR A 303 6.94 9.67 -17.02
C TYR A 303 8.15 10.55 -17.37
N LYS A 304 8.58 11.43 -16.45
CA LYS A 304 9.78 12.28 -16.62
C LYS A 304 11.08 11.54 -16.34
N TRP A 305 11.02 10.42 -15.60
CA TRP A 305 12.17 9.68 -15.10
C TRP A 305 12.60 8.60 -16.08
N ASP A 306 13.92 8.52 -16.26
CA ASP A 306 14.60 7.54 -17.08
C ASP A 306 15.29 6.53 -16.14
N PHE A 307 14.78 5.29 -16.11
CA PHE A 307 15.28 4.20 -15.29
C PHE A 307 16.16 3.30 -16.16
N GLY A 308 17.41 3.10 -15.75
CA GLY A 308 18.39 2.34 -16.53
C GLY A 308 19.64 1.99 -15.73
N ASP A 309 20.64 1.42 -16.39
CA ASP A 309 21.90 1.03 -15.77
C ASP A 309 22.94 2.14 -15.87
N TYR A 310 22.98 3.01 -14.86
CA TYR A 310 23.82 4.22 -14.85
C TYR A 310 25.07 4.06 -13.97
N LYS A 311 24.96 3.33 -12.85
CA LYS A 311 26.06 3.09 -11.91
C LYS A 311 26.93 1.91 -12.31
N ASN A 312 26.38 0.93 -13.03
CA ASN A 312 27.15 -0.17 -13.61
C ASN A 312 28.02 0.28 -14.81
N ALA A 313 27.60 1.31 -15.55
CA ALA A 313 28.38 1.89 -16.65
C ALA A 313 29.72 2.48 -16.14
N SER A 314 29.72 3.12 -14.97
CA SER A 314 30.92 3.68 -14.34
C SER A 314 31.97 2.62 -13.96
N ARG A 315 31.55 1.40 -13.60
CA ARG A 315 32.47 0.27 -13.34
C ARG A 315 33.12 -0.28 -14.61
N LYS A 316 32.40 -0.27 -15.74
CA LYS A 316 32.97 -0.64 -17.05
C LYS A 316 33.97 0.39 -17.57
N THR A 317 33.78 1.68 -17.29
CA THR A 317 34.78 2.71 -17.65
C THR A 317 36.07 2.53 -16.84
N LEU A 318 35.97 2.24 -15.54
CA LEU A 318 37.13 1.92 -14.68
C LEU A 318 37.83 0.60 -15.05
N ALA A 319 37.08 -0.43 -15.49
CA ALA A 319 37.67 -1.68 -15.97
C ALA A 319 38.25 -1.56 -17.39
N GLY A 320 37.71 -0.67 -18.23
CA GLY A 320 38.23 -0.35 -19.55
C GLY A 320 39.51 0.49 -19.54
N GLU A 321 39.71 1.30 -18.50
CA GLU A 321 40.96 2.07 -18.29
C GLU A 321 42.10 1.24 -17.64
N LEU A 322 41.79 0.06 -17.08
CA LEU A 322 42.78 -0.89 -16.54
C LEU A 322 43.06 -2.08 -17.48
N GLY A 323 42.40 -2.14 -18.65
CA GLY A 323 42.48 -3.24 -19.61
C GLY A 323 43.36 -2.96 -20.84
N GLY A 324 44.34 -2.06 -20.73
CA GLY A 324 45.22 -1.68 -21.83
C GLY A 324 46.66 -1.44 -21.40
N CYS A 325 47.40 -2.52 -21.11
CA CYS A 325 48.84 -2.65 -21.36
C CYS A 325 49.31 -4.08 -21.00
N LEU A 326 49.77 -4.81 -22.03
CA LEU A 326 50.63 -6.01 -22.06
C LEU A 326 50.26 -7.21 -21.17
#